data_AF-A0A8B7CR15-F1
#
_entry.id   AF-A0A8B7CR15-F1
#
_cell.length_a   1.000
_cell.length_b   1.000
_cell.length_c   1.000
_cell.angle_alpha   90.00
_cell.angle_beta   90.00
_cell.angle_gamma   90.00
#
_symmetry.space_group_name_H-M   'P 1'
#
loop_
_entity.id
_entity.type
_entity.pdbx_description
1 polymer ?
#
loop_
_entity_poly.entity_id
_entity_poly.type
_entity_poly.pdbx_seq_one_letter_code
_entity_poly.pdbx_strand_id
1 'polypeptide(L)'
;MMDLDPRQYEHVIVNDSDVRNIVLSYLVHNCFNETAETFLACTGMKQPVDYLVDMDKRKSIFHFVLDGNALKAIELTEQLAPNLLEDDKDLHFDLLSLHFIDLVCSRKCTEALEFAQTELTPLGKLHKYVEKLEDLMALLAYEEPEKSPMFHLLSSDYRQNIADCLNRAILVSAYPNLPSYSSMERLIRQATVVRQFLHQELSKVHNYLLFFVIYRYASSNLFPSKVVLLHNEIIYKLMPNFDYVCQTPAISDLKHVIKTSLSITVGLAQTIWSQCKRLLLSCLNYSTIL
;
A
#
# COMPACT_ATOMS: atom_id res chain seq x y z
N MET A 1 -9.90 -23.56 14.88
CA MET A 1 -9.43 -22.16 14.86
C MET A 1 -10.16 -21.45 15.98
N MET A 2 -9.49 -20.76 16.90
CA MET A 2 -10.19 -20.03 17.96
C MET A 2 -10.94 -18.84 17.32
N ASP A 3 -12.26 -18.84 17.42
CA ASP A 3 -13.08 -17.66 17.13
C ASP A 3 -12.75 -16.59 18.17
N LEU A 4 -11.92 -15.62 17.78
CA LEU A 4 -11.59 -14.46 18.59
C LEU A 4 -12.77 -13.49 18.53
N ASP A 5 -13.44 -13.25 19.67
CA ASP A 5 -14.54 -12.29 19.78
C ASP A 5 -13.98 -10.85 19.66
N PRO A 6 -14.41 -10.05 18.67
CA PRO A 6 -13.93 -8.67 18.48
C PRO A 6 -14.09 -7.77 19.71
N ARG A 7 -15.06 -8.05 20.59
CA ARG A 7 -15.30 -7.28 21.83
C ARG A 7 -14.15 -7.40 22.84
N GLN A 8 -13.33 -8.45 22.71
CA GLN A 8 -12.13 -8.62 23.55
C GLN A 8 -11.10 -7.50 23.32
N TYR A 9 -11.18 -6.79 22.19
CA TYR A 9 -10.27 -5.70 21.85
C TYR A 9 -10.82 -4.30 22.16
N GLU A 10 -12.10 -4.17 22.52
CA GLU A 10 -12.73 -2.87 22.87
C GLU A 10 -12.14 -2.25 24.16
N HIS A 11 -11.47 -3.06 24.97
CA HIS A 11 -10.92 -2.64 26.26
C HIS A 11 -9.41 -2.90 26.40
N VAL A 12 -8.68 -3.09 25.30
CA VAL A 12 -7.21 -3.18 25.37
C VAL A 12 -6.68 -1.82 25.81
N ILE A 13 -6.10 -1.78 27.01
CA ILE A 13 -5.41 -0.60 27.52
C ILE A 13 -4.10 -0.47 26.75
N VAL A 14 -4.00 0.55 25.90
CA VAL A 14 -2.75 0.91 25.23
C VAL A 14 -1.90 1.70 26.22
N ASN A 15 -0.67 1.24 26.47
CA ASN A 15 0.25 1.92 27.36
C ASN A 15 0.79 3.20 26.71
N ASP A 16 0.64 4.34 27.40
CA ASP A 16 1.15 5.65 26.94
C ASP A 16 2.66 5.65 26.69
N SER A 17 3.43 4.80 27.38
CA SER A 17 4.85 4.61 27.11
C SER A 17 5.09 4.03 25.71
N ASP A 18 4.26 3.08 25.29
CA ASP A 18 4.41 2.43 23.98
C ASP A 18 4.05 3.41 22.86
N VAL A 19 2.99 4.21 23.05
CA VAL A 19 2.62 5.28 22.13
C VAL A 19 3.76 6.28 21.97
N ARG A 20 4.37 6.73 23.07
CA ARG A 20 5.50 7.67 23.02
C ARG A 20 6.72 7.09 22.31
N ASN A 21 7.02 5.81 22.54
CA ASN A 21 8.11 5.12 21.83
C ASN A 21 7.85 4.98 20.33
N ILE A 22 6.59 4.72 19.93
CA ILE A 22 6.19 4.67 18.51
C ILE A 22 6.42 6.03 17.84
N VAL A 23 6.00 7.12 18.49
CA VAL A 23 6.20 8.48 17.98
C VAL A 23 7.68 8.81 17.90
N LEU A 24 8.46 8.57 18.96
CA LEU A 24 9.89 8.85 18.97
C LEU A 24 10.63 8.06 17.89
N SER A 25 10.32 6.78 17.72
CA SER A 25 10.87 5.94 16.65
C SER A 25 10.66 6.60 15.29
N TYR A 26 9.45 7.09 15.00
CA TYR A 26 9.16 7.78 13.74
C TYR A 26 9.99 9.06 13.55
N LEU A 27 10.09 9.90 14.58
CA LEU A 27 10.88 11.15 14.52
C LEU A 27 12.37 10.87 14.26
N VAL A 28 12.91 9.83 14.89
CA VAL A 28 14.32 9.40 14.73
C VAL A 28 14.59 8.85 13.35
N HIS A 29 13.70 8.00 12.84
CA HIS A 29 13.85 7.42 11.50
C HIS A 29 13.83 8.51 10.45
N ASN A 30 12.99 9.55 10.60
CA ASN A 30 12.80 10.61 9.60
C ASN A 30 13.65 11.87 9.86
N CYS A 31 14.61 11.84 10.79
CA CYS A 31 15.50 12.98 11.08
C CYS A 31 14.76 14.28 11.45
N PHE A 32 13.66 14.16 12.22
CA PHE A 32 12.93 15.31 12.75
C PHE A 32 13.52 15.75 14.10
N ASN A 33 14.78 16.20 14.06
CA ASN A 33 15.65 16.43 15.23
C ASN A 33 15.03 17.40 16.24
N GLU A 34 14.61 18.58 15.77
CA GLU A 34 14.07 19.64 16.61
C GLU A 34 12.75 19.20 17.29
N THR A 35 11.94 18.45 16.54
CA THR A 35 10.69 17.86 17.04
C THR A 35 10.96 16.75 18.05
N ALA A 36 11.97 15.90 17.79
CA ALA A 36 12.37 14.82 18.69
C ALA A 36 12.87 15.37 20.03
N GLU A 37 13.74 16.38 20.01
CA GLU A 37 14.24 17.05 21.22
C GLU A 37 13.10 17.64 22.07
N THR A 38 12.21 18.40 21.42
CA THR A 38 11.05 18.99 22.09
C THR A 38 10.14 17.89 22.66
N PHE A 39 9.92 16.81 21.90
CA PHE A 39 9.11 15.68 22.33
C PHE A 39 9.70 14.96 23.55
N LEU A 40 11.02 14.73 23.57
CA LEU A 40 11.71 14.13 24.72
C LEU A 40 11.60 15.00 25.97
N ALA A 41 11.82 16.31 25.82
CA ALA A 41 11.71 17.27 26.92
C ALA A 41 10.30 17.29 27.52
N CYS A 42 9.27 17.32 26.69
CA CYS A 42 7.86 17.31 27.13
C CYS A 42 7.43 15.98 27.76
N THR A 43 7.98 14.85 27.28
CA THR A 43 7.55 13.51 27.74
C THR A 43 8.39 12.96 28.90
N GLY A 44 9.52 13.59 29.22
CA GLY A 44 10.47 13.12 30.23
C GLY A 44 11.19 11.82 29.86
N MET A 45 11.18 11.43 28.59
CA MET A 45 11.85 10.22 28.12
C MET A 45 13.37 10.43 28.05
N LYS A 46 14.13 9.38 28.39
CA LYS A 46 15.59 9.38 28.25
C LYS A 46 15.96 8.67 26.96
N GLN A 47 16.65 9.36 26.06
CA GLN A 47 17.17 8.78 24.83
C GLN A 47 18.71 8.75 24.85
N PRO A 48 19.37 7.78 24.19
CA PRO A 48 20.82 7.81 24.03
C PRO A 48 21.23 9.02 23.18
N VAL A 49 22.20 9.79 23.68
CA VAL A 49 22.74 11.01 23.04
C VAL A 49 23.25 10.74 21.62
N ASP A 50 23.75 9.53 21.36
CA ASP A 50 24.33 9.13 20.07
C ASP A 50 23.34 9.20 18.91
N TYR A 51 22.04 9.05 19.17
CA TYR A 51 21.01 9.14 18.13
C TYR A 51 20.89 10.55 17.54
N LEU A 52 21.03 11.61 18.35
CA LEU A 52 20.84 12.98 17.87
C LEU A 52 21.97 13.43 16.95
N VAL A 53 23.21 13.12 17.32
CA VAL A 53 24.40 13.46 16.51
C VAL A 53 24.39 12.71 15.17
N ASP A 54 23.96 11.45 15.18
CA ASP A 54 23.76 10.68 13.94
C ASP A 54 22.65 11.28 13.06
N MET A 55 21.52 11.67 13.67
CA MET A 55 20.40 12.29 12.98
C MET A 55 20.78 13.58 12.26
N ASP A 56 21.62 14.45 12.85
CA ASP A 56 22.09 15.68 12.18
C ASP A 56 22.89 15.36 10.91
N LYS A 57 23.79 14.39 10.98
CA LYS A 57 24.59 13.96 9.82
C LYS A 57 23.71 13.31 8.75
N ARG A 58 22.79 12.43 9.14
CA ARG A 58 21.81 11.82 8.22
C ARG A 58 20.93 12.86 7.57
N LYS A 59 20.43 13.85 8.33
CA LYS A 59 19.62 14.98 7.81
C LYS A 59 20.40 15.77 6.76
N SER A 60 21.69 16.03 7.01
CA SER A 60 22.54 16.71 6.02
C SER A 60 22.71 15.90 4.73
N ILE A 61 23.01 14.61 4.82
CA ILE A 61 23.15 13.72 3.65
C ILE A 61 21.85 13.66 2.86
N PHE A 62 20.74 13.49 3.57
CA PHE A 62 19.39 13.46 3.00
C PHE A 62 19.08 14.74 2.21
N HIS A 63 19.40 15.92 2.74
CA HIS A 63 19.20 17.18 2.03
C HIS A 63 20.07 17.31 0.78
N PHE A 64 21.31 16.82 0.78
CA PHE A 64 22.13 16.81 -0.44
C PHE A 64 21.50 15.99 -1.57
N VAL A 65 20.82 14.88 -1.26
CA VAL A 65 20.07 14.11 -2.26
C VAL A 65 18.91 14.94 -2.80
N LEU A 66 18.12 15.58 -1.93
CA LEU A 66 16.98 16.40 -2.34
C LEU A 66 17.41 17.61 -3.20
N ASP A 67 18.51 18.24 -2.85
CA ASP A 67 19.03 19.45 -3.51
C ASP A 67 19.74 19.17 -4.85
N GLY A 68 19.85 17.92 -5.28
CA GLY A 68 20.47 17.54 -6.56
C GLY A 68 22.00 17.46 -6.50
N ASN A 69 22.52 17.19 -5.31
CA ASN A 69 23.95 16.99 -5.09
C ASN A 69 24.22 15.55 -4.62
N ALA A 70 23.76 14.60 -5.42
CA ALA A 70 23.87 13.17 -5.11
C ALA A 70 25.33 12.70 -4.94
N LEU A 71 26.29 13.27 -5.68
CA LEU A 71 27.71 12.94 -5.49
C LEU A 71 28.23 13.34 -4.11
N LYS A 72 27.81 14.52 -3.59
CA LYS A 72 28.18 14.91 -2.24
C LYS A 72 27.50 14.03 -1.19
N ALA A 73 26.26 13.62 -1.44
CA ALA A 73 25.57 12.65 -0.59
C ALA A 73 26.31 11.31 -0.53
N ILE A 74 26.79 10.79 -1.67
CA ILE A 74 27.61 9.57 -1.75
C ILE A 74 28.90 9.72 -0.92
N GLU A 75 29.64 10.81 -1.13
CA GLU A 75 30.89 11.08 -0.40
C GLU A 75 30.68 11.10 1.12
N LEU A 76 29.65 11.81 1.59
CA LEU A 76 29.34 11.90 3.02
C LEU A 76 28.78 10.59 3.58
N THR A 77 28.09 9.80 2.74
CA THR A 77 27.61 8.46 3.12
C THR A 77 28.77 7.53 3.39
N GLU A 78 29.77 7.47 2.51
CA GLU A 78 30.96 6.63 2.72
C GLU A 78 31.81 7.08 3.93
N GLN A 79 31.76 8.37 4.26
CA GLN A 79 32.39 8.88 5.49
C GLN A 79 31.65 8.47 6.76
N LEU A 80 30.31 8.39 6.71
CA LEU A 80 29.47 8.10 7.87
C LEU A 80 29.26 6.59 8.08
N ALA A 81 29.05 5.85 6.99
CA ALA A 81 28.76 4.42 6.96
C ALA A 81 29.62 3.75 5.86
N PRO A 82 30.89 3.43 6.17
CA PRO A 82 31.81 2.86 5.19
C PRO A 82 31.31 1.54 4.61
N ASN A 83 31.52 1.34 3.30
CA ASN A 83 31.12 0.16 2.52
C ASN A 83 29.60 -0.01 2.34
N LEU A 84 28.77 0.91 2.85
CA LEU A 84 27.31 0.79 2.71
C LEU A 84 26.88 0.71 1.25
N LEU A 85 27.48 1.50 0.36
CA LEU A 85 27.14 1.52 -1.06
C LEU A 85 27.82 0.40 -1.86
N GLU A 86 28.88 -0.20 -1.32
CA GLU A 86 29.47 -1.43 -1.88
C GLU A 86 28.57 -2.65 -1.61
N ASP A 87 28.03 -2.72 -0.39
CA ASP A 87 27.11 -3.78 0.04
C ASP A 87 25.72 -3.62 -0.59
N ASP A 88 25.19 -2.39 -0.64
CA ASP A 88 23.91 -2.06 -1.27
C ASP A 88 24.12 -1.36 -2.64
N LYS A 89 24.42 -2.19 -3.65
CA LYS A 89 24.60 -1.73 -5.03
C LYS A 89 23.33 -1.14 -5.65
N ASP A 90 22.15 -1.53 -5.16
CA ASP A 90 20.88 -0.98 -5.64
C ASP A 90 20.76 0.49 -5.23
N LEU A 91 21.04 0.79 -3.95
CA LEU A 91 21.09 2.16 -3.46
C LEU A 91 22.19 2.99 -4.13
N HIS A 92 23.37 2.42 -4.35
CA HIS A 92 24.45 3.12 -5.05
C HIS A 92 24.04 3.49 -6.49
N PHE A 93 23.46 2.54 -7.22
CA PHE A 93 22.95 2.78 -8.57
C PHE A 93 21.90 3.89 -8.58
N ASP A 94 20.99 3.90 -7.60
CA ASP A 94 19.94 4.91 -7.46
C ASP A 94 20.51 6.33 -7.24
N LEU A 95 21.56 6.47 -6.43
CA LEU A 95 22.22 7.75 -6.20
C LEU A 95 22.97 8.26 -7.44
N LEU A 96 23.68 7.38 -8.14
CA LEU A 96 24.33 7.73 -9.41
C LEU A 96 23.28 8.12 -10.48
N SER A 97 22.13 7.45 -10.48
CA SER A 97 21.01 7.76 -11.37
C SER A 97 20.49 9.18 -11.15
N LEU A 98 20.39 9.64 -9.90
CA LEU A 98 19.99 11.01 -9.60
C LEU A 98 20.98 12.04 -10.14
N HIS A 99 22.29 11.80 -9.98
CA HIS A 99 23.29 12.71 -10.55
C HIS A 99 23.21 12.77 -12.09
N PHE A 100 23.04 11.61 -12.74
CA PHE A 100 22.85 11.55 -14.18
C PHE A 100 21.62 12.37 -14.60
N ILE A 101 20.49 12.20 -13.90
CA ILE A 101 19.26 12.97 -14.13
C ILE A 101 19.53 14.48 -13.98
N ASP A 102 20.27 14.91 -12.96
CA ASP A 102 20.62 16.31 -12.76
C ASP A 102 21.45 16.89 -13.92
N LEU A 103 22.39 16.12 -14.47
CA LEU A 103 23.17 16.51 -15.65
C LEU A 103 22.27 16.66 -16.90
N VAL A 104 21.34 15.72 -17.11
CA VAL A 104 20.38 15.77 -18.22
C VAL A 104 19.46 16.98 -18.10
N CYS A 105 18.89 17.22 -16.92
CA CYS A 105 18.05 18.39 -16.64
C CYS A 105 18.81 19.71 -16.81
N SER A 106 20.11 19.72 -16.52
CA SER A 106 21.00 20.87 -16.73
C SER A 106 21.44 21.06 -18.19
N ARG A 107 20.95 20.23 -19.13
CA ARG A 107 21.32 20.22 -20.56
C ARG A 107 22.80 19.94 -20.82
N LYS A 108 23.47 19.27 -19.88
CA LYS A 108 24.89 18.90 -19.97
C LYS A 108 25.03 17.49 -20.56
N CYS A 109 24.51 17.28 -21.76
CA CYS A 109 24.41 15.94 -22.35
C CYS A 109 25.76 15.24 -22.53
N THR A 110 26.83 15.98 -22.82
CA THR A 110 28.19 15.43 -22.93
C THR A 110 28.72 14.94 -21.59
N GLU A 111 28.59 15.75 -20.54
CA GLU A 111 28.96 15.35 -19.16
C GLU A 111 28.12 14.15 -18.70
N ALA A 112 26.82 14.15 -19.00
CA ALA A 112 25.92 13.04 -18.65
C ALA A 112 26.35 11.73 -19.33
N LEU A 113 26.72 11.78 -20.61
CA LEU A 113 27.15 10.60 -21.36
C LEU A 113 28.49 10.06 -20.84
N GLU A 114 29.47 10.95 -20.61
CA GLU A 114 30.77 10.58 -20.03
C GLU A 114 30.61 9.95 -18.64
N PHE A 115 29.74 10.53 -17.81
CA PHE A 115 29.41 9.99 -16.50
C PHE A 115 28.77 8.60 -16.60
N ALA A 116 27.75 8.43 -17.46
CA ALA A 116 27.08 7.14 -17.64
C ALA A 116 28.02 6.03 -18.15
N GLN A 117 28.95 6.37 -19.05
CA GLN A 117 29.97 5.44 -19.54
C GLN A 117 30.94 5.00 -18.45
N THR A 118 31.29 5.91 -17.54
CA THR A 118 32.28 5.67 -16.49
C THR A 118 31.68 4.95 -15.28
N GLU A 119 30.58 5.46 -14.75
CA GLU A 119 30.02 5.05 -13.45
C GLU A 119 28.85 4.06 -13.59
N LEU A 120 27.95 4.26 -14.56
CA LEU A 120 26.73 3.43 -14.70
C LEU A 120 26.96 2.16 -15.53
N THR A 121 27.81 2.21 -16.56
CA THR A 121 28.06 1.07 -17.45
C THR A 121 28.65 -0.16 -16.75
N PRO A 122 29.60 -0.03 -15.79
CA PRO A 122 30.06 -1.17 -14.99
C PRO A 122 28.94 -1.90 -14.26
N LEU A 123 27.95 -1.15 -13.75
CA LEU A 123 26.77 -1.69 -13.07
C LEU A 123 25.80 -2.31 -14.08
N GLY A 124 25.62 -1.68 -15.26
CA GLY A 124 24.76 -2.16 -16.36
C GLY A 124 25.13 -3.53 -16.94
N LYS A 125 26.30 -4.10 -16.61
CA LYS A 125 26.64 -5.50 -16.93
C LYS A 125 25.76 -6.52 -16.19
N LEU A 126 25.14 -6.10 -15.09
CA LEU A 126 24.18 -6.90 -14.34
C LEU A 126 22.80 -6.73 -14.98
N HIS A 127 22.18 -7.83 -15.41
CA HIS A 127 20.90 -7.82 -16.12
C HIS A 127 19.79 -7.07 -15.37
N LYS A 128 19.83 -7.05 -14.03
CA LYS A 128 18.83 -6.35 -13.20
C LYS A 128 18.80 -4.83 -13.39
N TYR A 129 19.87 -4.21 -13.90
CA TYR A 129 19.95 -2.75 -14.07
C TYR A 129 19.77 -2.28 -15.52
N VAL A 130 19.71 -3.20 -16.48
CA VAL A 130 19.68 -2.87 -17.91
C VAL A 130 18.44 -2.04 -18.24
N GLU A 131 17.26 -2.50 -17.82
CA GLU A 131 15.98 -1.80 -18.07
C GLU A 131 16.00 -0.39 -17.48
N LYS A 132 16.45 -0.25 -16.22
CA LYS A 132 16.55 1.05 -15.56
C LYS A 132 17.56 1.98 -16.24
N LEU A 133 18.66 1.44 -16.75
CA LEU A 133 19.65 2.21 -17.50
C LEU A 133 19.08 2.67 -18.84
N GLU A 134 18.34 1.82 -19.55
CA GLU A 134 17.65 2.17 -20.80
C GLU A 134 16.65 3.31 -20.58
N ASP A 135 15.86 3.25 -19.50
CA ASP A 135 14.92 4.31 -19.11
C ASP A 135 15.64 5.64 -18.83
N LEU A 136 16.77 5.60 -18.12
CA LEU A 136 17.59 6.80 -17.89
C LEU A 136 18.14 7.36 -19.19
N MET A 137 18.71 6.51 -20.06
CA MET A 137 19.27 6.94 -21.34
C MET A 137 18.20 7.51 -22.28
N ALA A 138 16.95 7.04 -22.19
CA ALA A 138 15.84 7.56 -22.98
C ALA A 138 15.59 9.06 -22.73
N LEU A 139 15.96 9.60 -21.56
CA LEU A 139 15.87 11.04 -21.27
C LEU A 139 16.76 11.90 -22.18
N LEU A 140 17.89 11.36 -22.66
CA LEU A 140 18.80 12.07 -23.57
C LEU A 140 18.21 12.30 -24.97
N ALA A 141 17.20 11.52 -25.36
CA ALA A 141 16.57 11.62 -26.67
C ALA A 141 15.63 12.84 -26.81
N TYR A 142 15.37 13.57 -25.72
CA TYR A 142 14.43 14.67 -25.67
C TYR A 142 15.13 15.98 -25.29
N GLU A 143 14.87 17.05 -26.04
CA GLU A 143 15.36 18.40 -25.71
C GLU A 143 14.79 18.91 -24.38
N GLU A 144 13.56 18.51 -24.07
CA GLU A 144 12.88 18.78 -22.81
C GLU A 144 12.60 17.43 -22.12
N PRO A 145 13.42 17.03 -21.13
CA PRO A 145 13.30 15.73 -20.46
C PRO A 145 11.91 15.48 -19.84
N GLU A 146 11.21 16.53 -19.43
CA GLU A 146 9.84 16.46 -18.89
C GLU A 146 8.79 15.96 -19.90
N LYS A 147 9.09 16.03 -21.20
CA LYS A 147 8.23 15.50 -22.27
C LYS A 147 8.51 14.04 -22.59
N SER A 148 9.55 13.46 -21.98
CA SER A 148 9.89 12.06 -22.14
C SER A 148 8.81 11.16 -21.52
N PRO A 149 8.55 9.97 -22.07
CA PRO A 149 7.81 8.92 -21.37
C PRO A 149 8.38 8.61 -19.97
N MET A 150 9.66 8.90 -19.76
CA MET A 150 10.40 8.69 -18.50
C MET A 150 10.38 9.91 -17.55
N PHE A 151 9.49 10.89 -17.78
CA PHE A 151 9.40 12.10 -16.95
C PHE A 151 9.22 11.82 -15.45
N HIS A 152 8.63 10.68 -15.09
CA HIS A 152 8.41 10.29 -13.69
C HIS A 152 9.73 10.12 -12.91
N LEU A 153 10.85 9.81 -13.58
CA LEU A 153 12.19 9.76 -12.98
C LEU A 153 12.69 11.15 -12.54
N LEU A 154 12.15 12.22 -13.13
CA LEU A 154 12.49 13.60 -12.80
C LEU A 154 11.69 14.14 -11.60
N SER A 155 10.68 13.39 -11.14
CA SER A 155 9.75 13.85 -10.12
C SER A 155 10.42 14.02 -8.76
N SER A 156 9.89 14.96 -7.97
CA SER A 156 10.26 15.12 -6.56
C SER A 156 10.03 13.82 -5.78
N ASP A 157 8.98 13.06 -6.11
CA ASP A 157 8.63 11.82 -5.42
C ASP A 157 9.69 10.73 -5.66
N TYR A 158 10.21 10.61 -6.89
CA TYR A 158 11.29 9.69 -7.20
C TYR A 158 12.54 10.00 -6.37
N ARG A 159 12.92 11.27 -6.33
CA ARG A 159 14.06 11.75 -5.54
C ARG A 159 13.85 11.54 -4.04
N GLN A 160 12.66 11.84 -3.54
CA GLN A 160 12.27 11.64 -2.15
C GLN A 160 12.38 10.17 -1.75
N ASN A 161 11.91 9.26 -2.60
CA ASN A 161 11.99 7.82 -2.33
C ASN A 161 13.43 7.34 -2.18
N ILE A 162 14.36 7.81 -3.03
CA ILE A 162 15.78 7.47 -2.94
C ILE A 162 16.40 8.09 -1.68
N ALA A 163 16.09 9.34 -1.36
CA ALA A 163 16.55 9.99 -0.12
C ALA A 163 16.08 9.22 1.12
N ASP A 164 14.83 8.77 1.14
CA ASP A 164 14.28 7.96 2.22
C ASP A 164 14.95 6.58 2.31
N CYS A 165 15.25 5.95 1.17
CA CYS A 165 16.00 4.69 1.13
C CYS A 165 17.40 4.86 1.71
N LEU A 166 18.13 5.90 1.29
CA LEU A 166 19.45 6.21 1.79
C LEU A 166 19.44 6.44 3.30
N ASN A 167 18.53 7.28 3.78
CA ASN A 167 18.42 7.58 5.19
C ASN A 167 18.14 6.33 6.04
N ARG A 168 17.26 5.42 5.58
CA ARG A 168 17.02 4.13 6.24
C ARG A 168 18.25 3.23 6.22
N ALA A 169 18.96 3.16 5.09
CA ALA A 169 20.15 2.33 4.95
C ALA A 169 21.27 2.76 5.90
N ILE A 170 21.52 4.07 6.01
CA ILE A 170 22.49 4.63 6.96
C ILE A 170 22.08 4.30 8.40
N LEU A 171 20.81 4.47 8.75
CA LEU A 171 20.31 4.17 10.09
C LEU A 171 20.51 2.69 10.46
N VAL A 172 20.20 1.76 9.57
CA VAL A 172 20.38 0.32 9.80
C VAL A 172 21.85 -0.07 9.86
N SER A 173 22.70 0.58 9.06
CA SER A 173 24.15 0.38 9.12
C SER A 173 24.72 0.78 10.48
N ALA A 174 24.31 1.94 11.01
CA ALA A 174 24.71 2.41 12.33
C ALA A 174 24.12 1.56 13.48
N TYR A 175 22.89 1.06 13.31
CA TYR A 175 22.17 0.28 14.33
C TYR A 175 21.57 -1.01 13.75
N PRO A 176 22.36 -2.09 13.56
CA PRO A 176 21.92 -3.31 12.88
C PRO A 176 20.72 -4.03 13.50
N ASN A 177 20.47 -3.82 14.80
CA ASN A 177 19.33 -4.41 15.51
C ASN A 177 18.04 -3.58 15.38
N LEU A 178 18.11 -2.40 14.76
CA LEU A 178 16.96 -1.53 14.55
C LEU A 178 16.27 -1.87 13.22
N PRO A 179 14.93 -1.94 13.17
CA PRO A 179 14.23 -2.16 11.91
C PRO A 179 14.44 -0.98 10.95
N SER A 180 14.45 -1.24 9.64
CA SER A 180 14.57 -0.18 8.62
C SER A 180 13.39 0.78 8.60
N TYR A 181 12.22 0.34 9.09
CA TYR A 181 11.00 1.14 9.19
C TYR A 181 10.61 1.34 10.63
N SER A 182 10.17 2.55 10.96
CA SER A 182 9.65 2.87 12.28
C SER A 182 8.42 2.03 12.61
N SER A 183 8.16 1.88 13.90
CA SER A 183 6.95 1.18 14.37
C SER A 183 5.68 1.82 13.80
N MET A 184 5.65 3.15 13.67
CA MET A 184 4.50 3.88 13.11
C MET A 184 4.26 3.53 11.65
N GLU A 185 5.30 3.55 10.80
CA GLU A 185 5.15 3.23 9.37
C GLU A 185 4.71 1.78 9.16
N ARG A 186 5.24 0.86 9.96
CA ARG A 186 4.84 -0.56 9.94
C ARG A 186 3.37 -0.73 10.30
N LEU A 187 2.91 -0.04 11.35
CA LEU A 187 1.50 -0.06 11.77
C LEU A 187 0.59 0.53 10.70
N ILE A 188 0.96 1.65 10.08
CA ILE A 188 0.19 2.28 9.00
C ILE A 188 0.11 1.35 7.78
N ARG A 189 1.21 0.70 7.40
CA ARG A 189 1.23 -0.27 6.29
C ARG A 189 0.33 -1.45 6.57
N GLN A 190 0.43 -2.04 7.77
CA GLN A 190 -0.44 -3.15 8.19
C GLN A 190 -1.91 -2.73 8.18
N ALA A 191 -2.25 -1.58 8.78
CA ALA A 191 -3.61 -1.05 8.79
C ALA A 191 -4.14 -0.79 7.37
N THR A 192 -3.29 -0.27 6.48
CA THR A 192 -3.64 -0.01 5.08
C THR A 192 -3.94 -1.31 4.33
N VAL A 193 -3.08 -2.32 4.45
CA VAL A 193 -3.28 -3.64 3.82
C VAL A 193 -4.53 -4.33 4.38
N VAL A 194 -4.71 -4.32 5.70
CA VAL A 194 -5.91 -4.90 6.34
C VAL A 194 -7.18 -4.20 5.84
N ARG A 195 -7.17 -2.86 5.78
CA ARG A 195 -8.31 -2.09 5.26
C ARG A 195 -8.61 -2.42 3.80
N GLN A 196 -7.58 -2.51 2.95
CA GLN A 196 -7.75 -2.87 1.54
C GLN A 196 -8.30 -4.29 1.37
N PHE A 197 -7.76 -5.25 2.14
CA PHE A 197 -8.23 -6.63 2.13
C PHE A 197 -9.71 -6.72 2.56
N LEU A 198 -10.06 -6.08 3.69
CA LEU A 198 -11.45 -6.05 4.15
C LEU A 198 -12.38 -5.37 3.15
N HIS A 199 -11.94 -4.30 2.49
CA HIS A 199 -12.72 -3.62 1.46
C HIS A 199 -12.96 -4.51 0.23
N GLN A 200 -11.95 -5.26 -0.22
CA GLN A 200 -12.09 -6.22 -1.32
C GLN A 200 -13.05 -7.35 -0.96
N GLU A 201 -12.94 -7.93 0.23
CA GLU A 201 -13.84 -8.99 0.69
C GLU A 201 -15.29 -8.50 0.86
N LEU A 202 -15.50 -7.31 1.42
CA LEU A 202 -16.84 -6.69 1.48
C LEU A 202 -17.40 -6.41 0.09
N SER A 203 -16.57 -5.97 -0.86
CA SER A 203 -16.98 -5.73 -2.24
C SER A 203 -17.40 -7.02 -2.95
N LYS A 204 -16.69 -8.14 -2.69
CA LYS A 204 -17.09 -9.47 -3.18
C LYS A 204 -18.45 -9.86 -2.60
N VAL A 205 -18.64 -9.74 -1.29
CA VAL A 205 -19.92 -10.07 -0.62
C VAL A 205 -21.06 -9.20 -1.16
N HIS A 206 -20.84 -7.90 -1.36
CA HIS A 206 -21.82 -7.00 -1.95
C HIS A 206 -22.18 -7.41 -3.39
N ASN A 207 -21.18 -7.77 -4.21
CA ASN A 207 -21.40 -8.27 -5.57
C ASN A 207 -22.20 -9.58 -5.58
N TYR A 208 -21.92 -10.51 -4.66
CA TYR A 208 -22.71 -11.74 -4.51
C TYR A 208 -24.14 -11.45 -4.07
N LEU A 209 -24.36 -10.49 -3.17
CA LEU A 209 -25.70 -10.11 -2.69
C LEU A 209 -26.51 -9.42 -3.80
N LEU A 210 -25.89 -8.48 -4.53
CA LEU A 210 -26.49 -7.79 -5.68
C LEU A 210 -26.83 -8.79 -6.79
N PHE A 211 -25.93 -9.74 -7.06
CA PHE A 211 -26.17 -10.86 -7.97
C PHE A 211 -27.36 -11.71 -7.52
N PHE A 212 -27.46 -12.05 -6.23
CA PHE A 212 -28.56 -12.83 -5.69
C PHE A 212 -29.91 -12.10 -5.81
N VAL A 213 -29.92 -10.78 -5.59
CA VAL A 213 -31.11 -9.92 -5.77
C VAL A 213 -31.54 -9.86 -7.24
N ILE A 214 -30.59 -9.64 -8.16
CA ILE A 214 -30.85 -9.61 -9.61
C ILE A 214 -31.34 -10.98 -10.10
N TYR A 215 -30.70 -12.06 -9.67
CA TYR A 215 -31.08 -13.43 -10.01
C TYR A 215 -32.51 -13.75 -9.55
N ARG A 216 -32.86 -13.36 -8.32
CA ARG A 216 -34.22 -13.56 -7.78
C ARG A 216 -35.27 -12.71 -8.50
N TYR A 217 -34.92 -11.47 -8.88
CA TYR A 217 -35.79 -10.60 -9.68
C TYR A 217 -36.03 -11.15 -11.09
N ALA A 218 -34.98 -11.63 -11.76
CA ALA A 218 -35.07 -12.26 -13.09
C ALA A 218 -35.86 -13.57 -13.05
N SER A 219 -35.65 -14.42 -12.03
CA SER A 219 -36.39 -15.68 -11.85
C SER A 219 -37.88 -15.47 -11.52
N SER A 220 -38.24 -14.31 -10.97
CA SER A 220 -39.64 -13.98 -10.64
C SER A 220 -40.41 -13.35 -11.82
N ASN A 221 -39.69 -12.82 -12.83
CA ASN A 221 -40.28 -12.05 -13.94
C ASN A 221 -40.09 -12.69 -15.34
N LEU A 222 -39.29 -13.76 -15.49
CA LEU A 222 -39.14 -14.48 -16.77
C LEU A 222 -39.76 -15.88 -16.74
N PHE A 223 -40.42 -16.25 -17.86
CA PHE A 223 -41.04 -17.57 -18.04
C PHE A 223 -40.04 -18.74 -17.85
N PRO A 224 -40.47 -19.88 -17.26
CA PRO A 224 -39.59 -20.93 -16.73
C PRO A 224 -38.57 -21.53 -17.71
N SER A 225 -38.89 -21.54 -19.01
CA SER A 225 -38.06 -22.17 -20.05
C SER A 225 -36.80 -21.38 -20.44
N LYS A 226 -36.74 -20.07 -20.19
CA LYS A 226 -35.54 -19.23 -20.44
C LYS A 226 -34.62 -19.08 -19.23
N VAL A 227 -35.13 -19.34 -18.02
CA VAL A 227 -34.37 -19.24 -16.76
C VAL A 227 -33.30 -20.33 -16.66
N VAL A 228 -33.56 -21.54 -17.15
CA VAL A 228 -32.62 -22.68 -17.08
C VAL A 228 -31.37 -22.47 -17.96
N LEU A 229 -31.51 -21.82 -19.12
CA LEU A 229 -30.37 -21.52 -20.01
C LEU A 229 -29.49 -20.39 -19.46
N LEU A 230 -30.11 -19.34 -18.89
CA LEU A 230 -29.38 -18.26 -18.23
C LEU A 230 -28.65 -18.75 -16.97
N HIS A 231 -29.27 -19.68 -16.23
CA HIS A 231 -28.72 -20.28 -15.01
C HIS A 231 -27.44 -21.09 -15.27
N ASN A 232 -27.36 -21.81 -16.39
CA ASN A 232 -26.19 -22.62 -16.73
C ASN A 232 -25.04 -21.81 -17.35
N GLU A 233 -25.32 -20.80 -18.18
CA GLU A 233 -24.26 -19.95 -18.74
C GLU A 233 -23.62 -19.04 -17.68
N ILE A 234 -24.41 -18.49 -16.76
CA ILE A 234 -23.93 -17.55 -15.74
C ILE A 234 -23.08 -18.26 -14.67
N ILE A 235 -23.47 -19.47 -14.24
CA ILE A 235 -22.69 -20.25 -13.25
C ILE A 235 -21.33 -20.65 -13.82
N TYR A 236 -21.29 -21.14 -15.06
CA TYR A 236 -20.04 -21.61 -15.68
C TYR A 236 -19.09 -20.47 -16.11
N LYS A 237 -19.60 -19.29 -16.51
CA LYS A 237 -18.75 -18.16 -16.89
C LYS A 237 -18.20 -17.36 -15.71
N LEU A 238 -18.89 -17.31 -14.57
CA LEU A 238 -18.52 -16.42 -13.46
C LEU A 238 -17.94 -17.13 -12.23
N MET A 239 -18.04 -18.46 -12.12
CA MET A 239 -17.39 -19.24 -11.04
C MET A 239 -16.67 -20.49 -11.58
N PRO A 240 -15.56 -20.35 -12.32
CA PRO A 240 -14.82 -21.48 -12.87
C PRO A 240 -14.19 -22.41 -11.80
N ASN A 241 -14.19 -21.99 -10.53
CA ASN A 241 -13.62 -22.71 -9.40
C ASN A 241 -14.64 -22.96 -8.26
N PHE A 242 -15.95 -23.03 -8.56
CA PHE A 242 -16.99 -23.25 -7.53
C PHE A 242 -16.72 -24.48 -6.65
N ASP A 243 -16.19 -25.55 -7.26
CA ASP A 243 -15.83 -26.79 -6.55
C ASP A 243 -14.60 -26.64 -5.66
N TYR A 244 -13.68 -25.72 -6.00
CA TYR A 244 -12.46 -25.44 -5.21
C TYR A 244 -12.77 -24.58 -3.98
N VAL A 245 -13.70 -23.62 -4.11
CA VAL A 245 -14.15 -22.76 -3.00
C VAL A 245 -14.90 -23.60 -1.94
N CYS A 246 -15.67 -24.60 -2.35
CA CYS A 246 -16.43 -25.46 -1.42
C CYS A 246 -15.58 -26.38 -0.52
N GLN A 247 -14.28 -26.52 -0.77
CA GLN A 247 -13.39 -27.40 -0.01
C GLN A 247 -12.58 -26.70 1.09
N THR A 248 -12.74 -25.38 1.27
CA THR A 248 -12.04 -24.64 2.34
C THR A 248 -12.87 -24.59 3.63
N PRO A 249 -12.31 -25.04 4.77
CA PRO A 249 -13.05 -25.17 6.03
C PRO A 249 -13.49 -23.83 6.65
N ALA A 250 -12.99 -22.69 6.18
CA ALA A 250 -13.43 -21.35 6.61
C ALA A 250 -14.83 -20.95 6.08
N ILE A 251 -15.41 -21.71 5.15
CA ILE A 251 -16.70 -21.40 4.52
C ILE A 251 -17.87 -22.16 5.18
N SER A 252 -17.64 -23.12 6.08
CA SER A 252 -18.73 -23.77 6.83
C SER A 252 -19.44 -22.81 7.78
N ASP A 253 -18.69 -21.89 8.38
CA ASP A 253 -19.24 -20.91 9.33
C ASP A 253 -19.93 -19.76 8.58
N LEU A 254 -19.38 -19.33 7.44
CA LEU A 254 -20.10 -18.47 6.50
C LEU A 254 -21.35 -19.14 5.96
N LYS A 255 -21.35 -20.46 5.70
CA LYS A 255 -22.56 -21.22 5.31
C LYS A 255 -23.61 -21.17 6.39
N HIS A 256 -23.26 -21.27 7.67
CA HIS A 256 -24.24 -21.21 8.75
C HIS A 256 -24.75 -19.78 8.96
N VAL A 257 -23.88 -18.77 8.94
CA VAL A 257 -24.27 -17.35 9.03
C VAL A 257 -25.10 -16.92 7.82
N ILE A 258 -24.72 -17.33 6.60
CA ILE A 258 -25.49 -17.09 5.38
C ILE A 258 -26.79 -17.88 5.42
N LYS A 259 -26.85 -19.14 5.87
CA LYS A 259 -28.10 -19.92 5.93
C LYS A 259 -29.07 -19.40 6.99
N THR A 260 -28.56 -18.95 8.14
CA THR A 260 -29.36 -18.31 9.19
C THR A 260 -29.82 -16.92 8.75
N SER A 261 -28.96 -16.13 8.10
CA SER A 261 -29.30 -14.82 7.53
C SER A 261 -30.26 -14.95 6.34
N LEU A 262 -30.09 -15.93 5.44
CA LEU A 262 -31.03 -16.24 4.35
C LEU A 262 -32.37 -16.70 4.92
N SER A 263 -32.39 -17.54 5.96
CA SER A 263 -33.64 -18.03 6.57
C SER A 263 -34.40 -16.89 7.27
N ILE A 264 -33.71 -16.02 8.01
CA ILE A 264 -34.29 -14.84 8.66
C ILE A 264 -34.77 -13.82 7.61
N THR A 265 -33.98 -13.58 6.56
CA THR A 265 -34.31 -12.62 5.49
C THR A 265 -35.42 -13.15 4.57
N VAL A 266 -35.47 -14.47 4.31
CA VAL A 266 -36.57 -15.12 3.58
C VAL A 266 -37.85 -15.13 4.42
N GLY A 267 -37.75 -15.38 5.73
CA GLY A 267 -38.89 -15.30 6.66
C GLY A 267 -39.46 -13.89 6.75
N LEU A 268 -38.61 -12.87 6.97
CA LEU A 268 -39.02 -11.46 6.99
C LEU A 268 -39.61 -11.02 5.65
N ALA A 269 -39.01 -11.42 4.52
CA ALA A 269 -39.53 -11.11 3.19
C ALA A 269 -40.88 -11.81 2.91
N GLN A 270 -41.10 -13.04 3.38
CA GLN A 270 -42.39 -13.74 3.26
C GLN A 270 -43.48 -13.12 4.16
N THR A 271 -43.12 -12.68 5.37
CA THR A 271 -44.05 -11.98 6.27
C THR A 271 -44.45 -10.61 5.72
N ILE A 272 -43.47 -9.84 5.21
CA ILE A 272 -43.71 -8.53 4.57
C ILE A 272 -44.53 -8.72 3.29
N TRP A 273 -44.22 -9.71 2.44
CA TRP A 273 -45.00 -10.03 1.25
C TRP A 273 -46.45 -10.44 1.58
N SER A 274 -46.65 -11.23 2.63
CA SER A 274 -47.98 -11.63 3.12
C SER A 274 -48.80 -10.45 3.67
N GLN A 275 -48.15 -9.51 4.35
CA GLN A 275 -48.78 -8.26 4.81
C GLN A 275 -49.11 -7.34 3.64
N CYS A 276 -48.18 -7.13 2.70
CA CYS A 276 -48.41 -6.33 1.49
C CYS A 276 -49.51 -6.92 0.59
N LYS A 277 -49.55 -8.25 0.43
CA LYS A 277 -50.60 -8.96 -0.33
C LYS A 277 -51.98 -8.82 0.32
N ARG A 278 -52.08 -8.86 1.66
CA ARG A 278 -53.34 -8.63 2.39
C ARG A 278 -53.81 -7.18 2.28
N LEU A 279 -52.90 -6.21 2.37
CA LEU A 279 -53.18 -4.80 2.14
C LEU A 279 -53.68 -4.55 0.70
N LEU A 280 -52.98 -5.09 -0.30
CA LEU A 280 -53.37 -5.00 -1.71
C LEU A 280 -54.74 -5.64 -2.00
N LEU A 281 -55.03 -6.82 -1.42
CA LEU A 281 -56.33 -7.47 -1.56
C LEU A 281 -57.46 -6.72 -0.82
N SER A 282 -57.16 -6.07 0.31
CA SER A 282 -58.12 -5.22 1.03
C SER A 282 -58.45 -3.93 0.27
N CYS A 283 -57.48 -3.36 -0.46
CA CYS A 283 -57.70 -2.21 -1.34
C CYS A 283 -58.50 -2.58 -2.60
N LEU A 284 -58.36 -3.82 -3.10
CA LEU A 284 -59.10 -4.30 -4.27
C LEU A 284 -60.57 -4.61 -3.96
N ASN A 285 -60.90 -5.08 -2.75
CA ASN A 285 -62.28 -5.33 -2.34
C ASN A 285 -63.09 -4.06 -1.97
N TYR A 286 -62.44 -2.90 -1.81
CA TYR A 286 -63.14 -1.62 -1.67
C TYR A 286 -63.45 -0.95 -3.02
N SER A 287 -63.04 -1.54 -4.15
CA SER A 287 -63.30 -1.01 -5.50
C SER A 287 -64.49 -1.67 -6.21
N THR A 288 -65.24 -2.55 -5.54
CA THR A 288 -66.46 -3.20 -6.05
C THR A 288 -67.75 -2.85 -5.30
N ILE A 289 -67.73 -1.81 -4.46
CA ILE A 289 -68.93 -1.14 -3.95
C ILE A 289 -68.76 0.38 -4.09
N LEU A 290 -68.84 0.86 -5.34
CA LEU A 290 -69.37 2.16 -5.77
C LEU A 290 -69.42 2.20 -7.30
#